data_AF-A0A3A4XMV2-F1
#
_entry.id   AF-A0A3A4XMV2-F1
#
_cell.length_a   1.000
_cell.length_b   1.000
_cell.length_c   1.000
_cell.angle_alpha   90.00
_cell.angle_beta   90.00
_cell.angle_gamma   90.00
#
_symmetry.space_group_name_H-M   'P 1'
#
loop_
_entity.id
_entity.type
_entity.pdbx_description
1 polymer ?
#
loop_
_entity_poly.entity_id
_entity_poly.type
_entity_poly.pdbx_seq_one_letter_code
_entity_poly.pdbx_strand_id
1 'polypeptide(L)'
;MFALIYDTYDLEQPEKRVISVHKIRATAEKALEKRKRKLGKTTPECYTRIVWVDRKIKRGDMVAGKDFDTWKPGETIPWGETHSDTD
;
A
#
# COMPACT_ATOMS: atom_id res chain seq x y z
N MET A 1 3.22 -8.16 -7.40
CA MET A 1 4.34 -7.37 -6.80
C MET A 1 3.79 -6.54 -5.66
N PHE A 2 4.62 -6.09 -4.71
CA PHE A 2 4.17 -5.21 -3.64
C PHE A 2 4.46 -3.75 -4.00
N ALA A 3 3.51 -2.86 -3.74
CA ALA A 3 3.62 -1.44 -3.98
C ALA A 3 3.33 -0.67 -2.70
N LEU A 4 4.06 0.43 -2.49
CA LEU A 4 3.61 1.47 -1.57
C LEU A 4 2.86 2.48 -2.40
N ILE A 5 1.59 2.71 -2.09
CA ILE A 5 0.76 3.71 -2.74
C ILE A 5 0.51 4.88 -1.79
N TYR A 6 0.36 6.07 -2.35
CA TYR A 6 -0.14 7.23 -1.63
C TYR A 6 -1.68 7.20 -1.66
N ASP A 7 -2.29 7.11 -0.49
CA ASP A 7 -3.74 6.98 -0.33
C ASP A 7 -4.24 7.95 0.75
N THR A 8 -4.79 9.07 0.28
CA THR A 8 -5.38 10.13 1.11
C THR A 8 -6.86 9.91 1.39
N TYR A 9 -7.44 8.77 0.98
CA TYR A 9 -8.89 8.51 1.00
C TYR A 9 -9.72 9.51 0.20
N ASP A 10 -9.07 10.25 -0.69
CA ASP A 10 -9.72 11.19 -1.58
C ASP A 10 -10.56 10.42 -2.61
N LEU A 11 -11.88 10.65 -2.57
CA LEU A 11 -12.84 10.00 -3.48
C LEU A 11 -12.81 10.63 -4.88
N GLU A 12 -12.35 11.88 -4.98
CA GLU A 12 -12.18 12.59 -6.26
C GLU A 12 -10.93 12.09 -7.03
N GLN A 13 -9.94 11.56 -6.31
CA GLN A 13 -8.75 10.90 -6.87
C GLN A 13 -8.78 9.39 -6.57
N PRO A 14 -9.56 8.61 -7.36
CA PRO A 14 -9.65 7.17 -7.20
C PRO A 14 -8.32 6.47 -7.55
N GLU A 15 -7.47 7.13 -8.33
CA GLU A 15 -6.15 6.64 -8.69
C GLU A 15 -5.12 6.95 -7.60
N LYS A 16 -4.34 5.94 -7.24
CA LYS A 16 -3.34 6.01 -6.18
C LYS A 16 -1.95 5.98 -6.78
N ARG A 17 -1.12 6.93 -6.36
CA ARG A 17 0.24 7.07 -6.90
C ARG A 17 1.19 6.06 -6.27
N VAL A 18 1.91 5.31 -7.09
CA VAL A 18 2.94 4.37 -6.64
C VAL A 18 4.19 5.12 -6.19
N ILE A 19 4.51 5.00 -4.90
CA ILE A 19 5.70 5.58 -4.26
C ILE A 19 6.93 4.69 -4.49
N SER A 20 6.77 3.37 -4.36
CA SER A 20 7.85 2.40 -4.55
C SER A 20 7.31 0.99 -4.80
N VAL A 21 8.10 0.15 -5.44
CA VAL A 21 7.74 -1.23 -5.80
C VAL A 21 8.75 -2.21 -5.24
N HIS A 22 8.27 -3.36 -4.78
CA HIS A 22 9.03 -4.35 -4.00
C HIS A 22 8.63 -5.76 -4.41
N LYS A 23 9.58 -6.70 -4.35
CA LYS A 23 9.34 -8.10 -4.71
C LYS A 23 8.63 -8.88 -3.59
N ILE A 24 8.91 -8.54 -2.33
CA ILE A 24 8.35 -9.22 -1.15
C ILE A 24 7.76 -8.22 -0.16
N ARG A 25 6.76 -8.65 0.63
CA ARG A 25 6.07 -7.78 1.60
C ARG A 25 7.02 -7.18 2.64
N ALA A 26 7.91 -8.00 3.20
CA ALA A 26 8.89 -7.55 4.20
C ALA A 26 9.76 -6.37 3.71
N THR A 27 10.08 -6.31 2.41
CA THR A 27 10.80 -5.15 1.83
C THR A 27 9.92 -3.92 1.70
N ALA A 28 8.64 -4.09 1.38
CA ALA A 28 7.66 -3.01 1.35
C ALA A 28 7.41 -2.44 2.76
N GLU A 29 7.33 -3.29 3.79
CA GLU A 29 7.18 -2.86 5.18
C GLU A 29 8.39 -2.07 5.66
N LYS A 30 9.61 -2.55 5.39
CA LYS A 30 10.84 -1.79 5.67
C LYS A 30 10.86 -0.44 4.95
N ALA A 31 10.36 -0.36 3.72
CA ALA A 31 10.27 0.90 2.98
C ALA A 31 9.23 1.85 3.59
N LEU A 32 8.11 1.33 4.07
CA LEU A 32 7.07 2.09 4.75
C LEU A 32 7.61 2.68 6.07
N GLU A 33 8.30 1.86 6.87
CA GLU A 33 8.95 2.30 8.11
C GLU A 33 10.01 3.38 7.86
N LYS A 34 10.84 3.21 6.83
CA LYS A 34 11.80 4.25 6.41
C LYS A 34 11.11 5.55 6.01
N ARG A 35 9.98 5.47 5.30
CA ARG A 35 9.20 6.63 4.88
C ARG A 35 8.59 7.37 6.07
N LYS A 36 7.99 6.65 7.02
CA LYS A 36 7.45 7.22 8.28
C LYS A 36 8.53 8.00 9.02
N ARG A 37 9.70 7.38 9.22
CA ARG A 37 10.87 8.02 9.86
C ARG A 37 11.31 9.28 9.11
N LYS A 38 11.36 9.23 7.77
CA LYS A 38 11.74 10.39 6.95
C LYS A 38 10.76 11.55 7.05
N LEU A 39 9.46 11.25 7.14
CA LEU A 39 8.41 12.25 7.24
C LEU A 39 8.18 12.73 8.68
N GLY A 40 8.73 12.04 9.69
CA GLY A 40 8.44 12.29 11.10
C GLY A 40 6.98 12.02 11.46
N LYS A 41 6.29 11.16 10.70
CA LYS A 41 4.85 10.93 10.77
C LYS A 41 4.52 9.50 11.17
N THR A 42 3.40 9.32 11.88
CA THR A 42 2.86 8.00 12.20
C THR A 42 2.14 7.37 11.00
N THR A 43 1.81 6.07 11.07
CA THR A 43 1.09 5.35 9.99
C THR A 43 -0.15 6.08 9.45
N PRO A 44 -1.09 6.58 10.27
CA PRO A 44 -2.28 7.26 9.76
C PRO A 44 -1.95 8.58 9.03
N GLU A 45 -0.90 9.30 9.44
CA GLU A 45 -0.54 10.59 8.86
C GLU A 45 0.32 10.49 7.60
N CYS A 46 0.89 9.30 7.35
CA CYS A 46 1.77 9.04 6.23
C CYS A 46 1.00 8.83 4.91
N TYR A 47 -0.33 8.61 4.98
CA TYR A 47 -1.22 8.34 3.85
C TYR A 47 -0.59 7.33 2.88
N THR A 48 0.06 6.29 3.42
CA THR A 48 0.82 5.33 2.63
C THR A 48 0.38 3.92 2.99
N ARG A 49 -0.08 3.17 1.99
CA ARG A 49 -0.55 1.79 2.14
C ARG A 49 0.34 0.83 1.34
N ILE A 50 0.54 -0.37 1.87
CA ILE A 50 1.15 -1.47 1.13
C ILE A 50 0.03 -2.26 0.45
N VAL A 51 0.17 -2.45 -0.86
CA VAL A 51 -0.79 -3.20 -1.67
C VAL A 51 -0.05 -4.20 -2.54
N TRP A 52 -0.75 -5.24 -2.96
CA TRP A 52 -0.29 -6.19 -3.95
C TRP A 52 -0.90 -5.88 -5.32
N VAL A 53 -0.10 -6.00 -6.37
CA VAL A 53 -0.47 -5.65 -7.74
C VAL A 53 -0.07 -6.79 -8.67
N ASP A 54 -1.01 -7.38 -9.42
CA ASP A 54 -0.76 -8.50 -10.34
C ASP A 54 -0.23 -8.07 -11.73
N ARG A 55 0.35 -6.88 -11.83
CA ARG A 55 0.96 -6.39 -13.07
C ARG A 55 2.31 -5.74 -12.80
N LYS A 56 3.06 -5.53 -13.89
CA LYS A 56 4.30 -4.74 -13.84
C LYS A 56 3.95 -3.27 -13.64
N ILE A 57 4.46 -2.70 -12.55
CA ILE A 57 4.35 -1.29 -12.21
C ILE A 57 5.73 -0.74 -11.84
N LYS A 58 5.91 0.57 -11.99
CA LYS A 58 7.09 1.30 -11.58
C LYS A 58 6.69 2.45 -10.65
N ARG A 59 7.69 3.01 -9.97
CA ARG A 59 7.52 4.22 -9.19
C ARG A 59 6.96 5.34 -10.06
N GLY A 60 5.94 6.03 -9.57
CA GLY A 60 5.28 7.14 -10.25
C GLY A 60 4.07 6.72 -11.08
N ASP A 61 3.84 5.43 -11.32
CA ASP A 61 2.58 4.98 -11.94
C ASP A 61 1.37 5.31 -11.07
N MET A 62 0.22 5.39 -11.74
CA MET A 62 -1.09 5.47 -11.12
C MET A 62 -1.74 4.08 -11.16
N VAL A 63 -2.33 3.67 -10.04
CA VAL A 63 -3.09 2.42 -9.93
C VAL A 63 -4.47 2.73 -9.38
N ALA A 64 -5.52 2.22 -10.03
CA ALA A 64 -6.88 2.33 -9.53
C ALA A 64 -7.17 1.19 -8.56
N GLY A 65 -8.25 1.30 -7.77
CA GLY A 65 -8.65 0.26 -6.82
C GLY A 65 -8.84 -1.14 -7.43
N LYS A 66 -9.12 -1.24 -8.73
CA LYS A 66 -9.22 -2.52 -9.46
C LYS A 66 -7.86 -3.14 -9.84
N ASP A 67 -6.79 -2.36 -9.76
CA ASP A 67 -5.45 -2.78 -10.18
C ASP A 67 -4.62 -3.34 -9.02
N PHE A 68 -5.15 -3.29 -7.78
CA PHE A 68 -4.44 -3.73 -6.60
C PHE A 68 -5.36 -4.36 -5.56
N ASP A 69 -4.78 -5.29 -4.80
CA ASP A 69 -5.39 -5.91 -3.64
C ASP A 69 -4.61 -5.51 -2.38
N THR A 70 -5.25 -5.62 -1.21
CA THR A 70 -4.53 -5.40 0.05
C THR A 70 -3.52 -6.52 0.32
N TRP A 71 -3.85 -7.74 -0.11
CA TRP A 71 -3.12 -8.95 0.19
C TRP A 71 -2.79 -9.70 -1.09
N LYS A 72 -1.59 -10.29 -1.16
CA LYS A 72 -1.28 -11.22 -2.24
C LYS A 72 -2.15 -12.49 -2.07
N PRO A 73 -2.70 -13.07 -3.15
CA PRO A 73 -3.41 -14.35 -3.05
C PRO A 73 -2.53 -15.42 -2.41
N GLY A 74 -3.06 -16.06 -1.34
CA GLY A 74 -2.37 -17.08 -0.55
C GLY A 74 -1.42 -16.55 0.54
N GLU A 75 -1.39 -15.25 0.80
CA GLU A 75 -0.61 -14.68 1.90
C GLU A 75 -1.32 -14.88 3.24
N THR A 76 -0.54 -15.13 4.31
CA THR A 76 -1.08 -15.19 5.68
C THR A 76 -1.51 -13.80 6.10
N ILE A 77 -2.81 -13.57 6.15
CA ILE A 77 -3.41 -12.34 6.68
C ILE A 77 -3.31 -12.42 8.21
N PRO A 78 -2.68 -11.43 8.88
CA PRO A 78 -2.66 -11.38 10.33
C PRO A 78 -4.09 -11.19 10.85
N TRP A 79 -4.43 -11.90 11.92
CA TRP A 79 -5.79 -12.05 12.41
C TRP A 79 -6.52 -10.70 12.61
N GLY A 80 -5.80 -9.66 13.04
CA GLY A 80 -6.32 -8.31 13.26
C GLY A 80 -6.53 -7.44 12.01
N GLU A 81 -6.12 -7.86 10.81
CA GLU A 81 -6.40 -7.16 9.54
C GLU A 81 -7.49 -7.87 8.70
N THR A 82 -8.03 -8.97 9.21
CA THR A 82 -9.12 -9.74 8.57
C THR A 82 -10.48 -9.06 8.71
N HIS A 83 -10.61 -8.14 9.67
CA HIS A 83 -11.81 -7.35 9.88
C HIS A 83 -11.58 -5.97 9.26
N SER A 84 -12.16 -5.75 8.07
CA SER A 84 -12.62 -4.40 7.74
C SER A 84 -13.50 -3.96 8.90
N ASP A 85 -13.20 -2.78 9.46
CA ASP A 85 -14.07 -2.06 10.37
C ASP A 85 -15.37 -1.74 9.62
N THR A 86 -16.26 -2.71 9.59
CA THR A 86 -17.65 -2.59 9.17
C THR A 86 -18.44 -2.81 10.44
N ASP A 87 -18.74 -1.67 11.07
CA ASP A 87 -19.82 -1.36 12.02
C ASP A 87 -20.51 -2.55 12.72
#